data_AF-A0A938B8A6-F1
#
_entry.id   AF-A0A938B8A6-F1
#
_cell.length_a   1.000
_cell.length_b   1.000
_cell.length_c   1.000
_cell.angle_alpha   90.00
_cell.angle_beta   90.00
_cell.angle_gamma   90.00
#
_symmetry.space_group_name_H-M   'P 1'
#
loop_
_entity.id
_entity.type
_entity.pdbx_description
1 polymer ?
#
loop_
_entity_poly.entity_id
_entity_poly.type
_entity_poly.pdbx_seq_one_letter_code
_entity_poly.pdbx_strand_id
1 'polypeptide(L)'
;MTPIILLTISIFSTNAYISSSLPPANPLLLSVNSPREIIVIEHHCSSTSISPGESSDSQLLYADALFDENDFDAAILEFKRYIFYNPQSDVLDYALYRIGQSHYYSHRPADAQKTLERLLKEYPQSPFRLYARFMLGKTFMDNENFTRARNEFDIITQSNEDKKLSAQAQYLQAWSYLSARDWYSAIAEFRKVGQFQTDSPFSIKAERLADTTLAGIRLPRKSPTLARWMSTFLPGSGQIYAGKITNGLISTAFNAAFIYLLADSIHDKRYVDTVGIYMIGARFYWGNIYNAAQSALEYNRRLEDRLLEGIIAADYQTTLIDK
;
A
#
# COMPACT_ATOMS: atom_id res chain seq x y z
N MET A 1 36.81 7.54 -57.17
CA MET A 1 36.34 8.88 -57.58
C MET A 1 35.23 9.30 -56.64
N THR A 2 35.53 10.30 -55.85
CA THR A 2 34.73 11.12 -54.91
C THR A 2 33.70 12.02 -55.67
N PRO A 3 32.85 12.86 -55.02
CA PRO A 3 31.70 12.59 -54.10
C PRO A 3 30.43 13.49 -54.41
N ILE A 4 29.55 13.70 -53.39
CA ILE A 4 28.57 14.83 -53.13
C ILE A 4 27.17 14.73 -53.83
N ILE A 5 25.96 15.10 -53.30
CA ILE A 5 25.45 15.99 -52.22
C ILE A 5 24.10 15.49 -51.63
N LEU A 6 23.90 15.78 -50.33
CA LEU A 6 22.68 15.69 -49.51
C LEU A 6 21.42 16.39 -50.08
N LEU A 7 20.22 15.90 -49.74
CA LEU A 7 19.19 16.78 -49.18
C LEU A 7 18.27 16.06 -48.20
N THR A 8 18.26 16.57 -46.98
CA THR A 8 17.44 16.21 -45.82
C THR A 8 16.03 16.80 -45.94
N ILE A 9 15.00 16.01 -45.62
CA ILE A 9 13.71 16.55 -45.17
C ILE A 9 13.35 15.88 -43.84
N SER A 10 13.44 16.68 -42.78
CA SER A 10 13.05 16.37 -41.42
C SER A 10 11.54 16.30 -41.29
N ILE A 11 11.01 15.20 -40.77
CA ILE A 11 9.67 15.18 -40.15
C ILE A 11 9.88 14.90 -38.66
N PHE A 12 9.68 15.94 -37.87
CA PHE A 12 9.62 15.87 -36.41
C PHE A 12 8.46 14.94 -36.01
N SER A 13 8.77 13.79 -35.42
CA SER A 13 7.86 13.09 -34.52
C SER A 13 8.60 12.87 -33.20
N THR A 14 8.17 13.59 -32.18
CA THR A 14 8.67 13.49 -30.81
C THR A 14 8.19 12.18 -30.19
N ASN A 15 8.91 11.09 -30.48
CA ASN A 15 8.85 9.86 -29.69
C ASN A 15 9.78 10.02 -28.48
N ALA A 16 9.24 10.55 -27.38
CA ALA A 16 9.90 10.46 -26.09
C ALA A 16 9.66 9.04 -25.54
N TYR A 17 10.56 8.12 -25.91
CA TYR A 17 10.81 6.91 -25.15
C TYR A 17 11.37 7.32 -23.78
N ILE A 18 10.52 7.35 -22.76
CA ILE A 18 11.00 7.30 -21.37
C ILE A 18 11.21 5.83 -21.05
N SER A 19 12.44 5.37 -21.19
CA SER A 19 12.91 4.16 -20.54
C SER A 19 13.03 4.44 -19.04
N SER A 20 11.97 4.17 -18.28
CA SER A 20 12.08 4.02 -16.82
C SER A 20 11.94 2.53 -16.48
N SER A 21 13.07 1.84 -16.47
CA SER A 21 13.23 0.63 -15.69
C SER A 21 13.10 1.01 -14.21
N LEU A 22 11.86 1.06 -13.72
CA LEU A 22 11.58 1.01 -12.29
C LEU A 22 11.94 -0.41 -11.81
N PRO A 23 12.69 -0.55 -10.70
CA PRO A 23 12.98 -1.87 -10.13
C PRO A 23 11.66 -2.54 -9.70
N PRO A 24 11.63 -3.88 -9.60
CA PRO A 24 10.42 -4.63 -9.24
C PRO A 24 9.85 -4.12 -7.91
N ALA A 25 8.53 -4.08 -7.85
CA ALA A 25 7.74 -3.64 -6.70
C ALA A 25 8.25 -4.25 -5.39
N ASN A 26 8.96 -3.42 -4.62
CA ASN A 26 9.21 -3.67 -3.22
C ASN A 26 7.89 -3.39 -2.48
N PRO A 27 7.41 -4.25 -1.57
CA PRO A 27 6.21 -3.95 -0.79
C PRO A 27 6.46 -2.65 -0.05
N LEU A 28 5.70 -1.61 -0.42
CA LEU A 28 5.82 -0.27 0.14
C LEU A 28 5.52 -0.35 1.63
N LEU A 29 6.58 -0.36 2.43
CA LEU A 29 6.56 0.01 3.84
C LEU A 29 5.85 1.37 3.93
N LEU A 30 4.62 1.35 4.44
CA LEU A 30 3.97 2.54 4.98
C LEU A 30 4.73 2.94 6.25
N SER A 31 5.94 3.46 6.06
CA SER A 31 6.64 4.30 7.03
C SER A 31 5.84 5.59 7.14
N VAL A 32 4.69 5.51 7.82
CA VAL A 32 4.07 6.65 8.46
C VAL A 32 5.08 7.07 9.51
N ASN A 33 6.00 7.92 9.09
CA ASN A 33 6.92 8.66 9.94
C ASN A 33 6.06 9.57 10.81
N SER A 34 5.53 8.99 11.89
CA SER A 34 5.09 9.72 13.06
C SER A 34 6.27 10.59 13.51
N PRO A 35 6.09 11.90 13.73
CA PRO A 35 7.15 12.73 14.30
C PRO A 35 7.67 12.02 15.56
N ARG A 36 8.99 11.94 15.71
CA ARG A 36 9.64 11.51 16.95
C ARG A 36 9.28 12.55 18.03
N GLU A 37 8.07 12.47 18.59
CA GLU A 37 7.76 13.12 19.87
C GLU A 37 8.52 12.31 20.91
N ILE A 38 9.73 12.78 21.21
CA ILE A 38 10.46 12.40 22.41
C ILE A 38 9.57 12.83 23.56
N ILE A 39 8.82 11.89 24.15
CA ILE A 39 8.23 12.11 25.47
C ILE A 39 9.42 12.08 26.43
N VAL A 40 10.09 13.23 26.57
CA VAL A 40 11.01 13.45 27.68
C VAL A 40 10.14 13.49 28.93
N ILE A 41 9.99 12.35 29.59
CA ILE A 41 9.56 12.36 30.99
C ILE A 41 10.76 12.95 31.74
N GLU A 42 10.69 14.24 32.07
CA GLU A 42 11.71 14.90 32.89
C GLU A 42 11.79 14.20 34.26
N HIS A 43 12.70 13.24 34.38
CA HIS A 43 13.11 12.73 35.68
C HIS A 43 13.88 13.85 36.39
N HIS A 44 13.23 14.44 37.40
CA HIS A 44 13.84 15.41 38.31
C HIS A 44 15.02 14.75 39.04
N CYS A 45 16.22 14.98 38.53
CA CYS A 45 17.46 14.54 39.15
C CYS A 45 17.79 15.48 40.32
N SER A 46 17.45 15.06 41.53
CA SER A 46 17.95 15.66 42.77
C SER A 46 19.24 14.93 43.13
N SER A 47 20.33 15.68 43.25
CA SER A 47 21.67 15.15 43.47
C SER A 47 21.80 14.35 44.79
N THR A 48 22.69 13.35 44.73
CA THR A 48 23.55 12.79 45.80
C THR A 48 23.22 11.36 46.26
N SER A 49 24.24 10.49 46.12
CA SER A 49 24.44 9.10 46.57
C SER A 49 24.09 7.98 45.57
N ILE A 50 25.14 7.31 45.08
CA ILE A 50 25.09 6.16 44.16
C ILE A 50 24.43 4.97 44.88
N SER A 51 23.14 4.83 44.64
CA SER A 51 22.29 3.68 44.98
C SER A 51 22.22 2.74 43.76
N PRO A 52 21.93 1.43 43.92
CA PRO A 52 21.69 0.50 42.81
C PRO A 52 20.73 1.02 41.71
N GLY A 53 19.85 1.99 42.05
CA GLY A 53 18.98 2.69 41.10
C GLY A 53 19.69 3.54 40.03
N GLU A 54 20.86 4.13 40.30
CA GLU A 54 21.58 4.93 39.28
C GLU A 54 22.12 4.07 38.12
N SER A 55 22.42 2.79 38.39
CA SER A 55 22.89 1.85 37.35
C SER A 55 21.75 1.36 36.45
N SER A 56 20.53 1.31 36.98
CA SER A 56 19.35 0.87 36.25
C SER A 56 18.82 1.97 35.33
N ASP A 57 18.78 3.21 35.81
CA ASP A 57 18.37 4.36 35.01
C ASP A 57 19.36 4.63 33.86
N SER A 58 20.67 4.48 34.12
CA SER A 58 21.69 4.58 33.07
C SER A 58 21.59 3.47 32.03
N GLN A 59 21.15 2.25 32.39
CA GLN A 59 20.91 1.19 31.42
C GLN A 59 19.71 1.47 30.50
N LEU A 60 18.61 2.00 31.04
CA LEU A 60 17.46 2.42 30.22
C LEU A 60 17.83 3.52 29.24
N LEU A 61 18.55 4.55 29.71
CA LEU A 61 19.03 5.64 28.85
C LEU A 61 19.95 5.14 27.74
N TYR A 62 20.81 4.15 28.04
CA TYR A 62 21.66 3.53 27.03
C TYR A 62 20.84 2.73 25.99
N ALA A 63 19.85 1.96 26.42
CA ALA A 63 18.95 1.23 25.52
C ALA A 63 18.14 2.19 24.62
N ASP A 64 17.72 3.33 25.18
CA ASP A 64 17.05 4.39 24.44
C ASP A 64 17.95 5.04 23.38
N ALA A 65 19.21 5.31 23.73
CA ALA A 65 20.20 5.85 22.79
C ALA A 65 20.44 4.89 21.61
N LEU A 66 20.61 3.60 21.89
CA LEU A 66 20.75 2.56 20.84
C LEU A 66 19.54 2.53 19.91
N PHE A 67 18.32 2.65 20.46
CA PHE A 67 17.11 2.73 19.67
C PHE A 67 17.08 3.98 18.78
N ASP A 68 17.50 5.13 19.30
CA ASP A 68 17.51 6.39 18.56
C ASP A 68 18.52 6.39 17.40
N GLU A 69 19.62 5.64 17.58
CA GLU A 69 20.62 5.28 16.56
C GLU A 69 20.09 4.24 15.54
N ASN A 70 18.89 3.71 15.75
CA ASN A 70 18.26 2.63 14.99
C ASN A 70 18.97 1.26 15.13
N ASP A 71 19.84 1.08 16.12
CA ASP A 71 20.36 -0.24 16.50
C ASP A 71 19.32 -0.98 17.34
N PHE A 72 18.24 -1.40 16.65
CA PHE A 72 17.09 -2.03 17.29
C PHE A 72 17.44 -3.35 17.97
N ASP A 73 18.40 -4.10 17.44
CA ASP A 73 18.84 -5.38 18.02
C ASP A 73 19.58 -5.16 19.34
N ALA A 74 20.53 -4.22 19.39
CA ALA A 74 21.21 -3.87 20.63
C ALA A 74 20.24 -3.25 21.64
N ALA A 75 19.34 -2.37 21.20
CA ALA A 75 18.31 -1.79 22.06
C ALA A 75 17.43 -2.88 22.71
N ILE A 76 16.96 -3.86 21.93
CA ILE A 76 16.16 -4.98 22.45
C ILE A 76 16.93 -5.78 23.50
N LEU A 77 18.22 -6.03 23.25
CA LEU A 77 19.06 -6.75 24.20
C LEU A 77 19.14 -5.99 25.53
N GLU A 78 19.41 -4.68 25.50
CA GLU A 78 19.56 -3.87 26.70
C GLU A 78 18.24 -3.69 27.46
N PHE A 79 17.11 -3.47 26.78
CA PHE A 79 15.80 -3.46 27.45
C PHE A 79 15.46 -4.81 28.08
N LYS A 80 15.79 -5.93 27.42
CA LYS A 80 15.59 -7.28 28.00
C LYS A 80 16.48 -7.50 29.21
N ARG A 81 17.74 -7.04 29.18
CA ARG A 81 18.63 -7.07 30.34
C ARG A 81 18.08 -6.22 31.48
N TYR A 82 17.57 -5.03 31.20
CA TYR A 82 16.92 -4.18 32.21
C TYR A 82 15.76 -4.91 32.91
N ILE A 83 14.84 -5.50 32.14
CA ILE A 83 13.70 -6.27 32.68
C ILE A 83 14.19 -7.45 33.54
N PHE A 84 15.25 -8.15 33.10
CA PHE A 84 15.78 -9.32 33.80
C PHE A 84 16.40 -8.96 35.15
N TYR A 85 17.20 -7.88 35.22
CA TYR A 85 17.88 -7.47 36.45
C TYR A 85 17.00 -6.61 37.37
N ASN A 86 15.92 -6.03 36.85
CA ASN A 86 15.04 -5.11 37.60
C ASN A 86 13.56 -5.55 37.56
N PRO A 87 13.21 -6.80 37.95
CA PRO A 87 11.86 -7.35 37.78
C PRO A 87 10.78 -6.68 38.65
N GLN A 88 11.15 -5.79 39.56
CA GLN A 88 10.25 -5.01 40.41
C GLN A 88 10.19 -3.53 40.03
N SER A 89 10.80 -3.14 38.90
CA SER A 89 10.78 -1.75 38.44
C SER A 89 9.37 -1.29 38.04
N ASP A 90 9.06 -0.02 38.32
CA ASP A 90 7.79 0.60 37.94
C ASP A 90 7.71 0.95 36.45
N VAL A 91 8.83 0.87 35.70
CA VAL A 91 8.92 1.22 34.28
C VAL A 91 9.13 0.01 33.36
N LEU A 92 8.72 -1.18 33.81
CA LEU A 92 8.80 -2.41 33.00
C LEU A 92 7.88 -2.36 31.76
N ASP A 93 6.76 -1.68 31.86
CA ASP A 93 5.83 -1.45 30.77
C ASP A 93 6.44 -0.56 29.67
N TYR A 94 7.18 0.48 30.05
CA TYR A 94 7.98 1.29 29.14
C TYR A 94 9.01 0.44 28.38
N ALA A 95 9.80 -0.36 29.11
CA ALA A 95 10.80 -1.23 28.49
C ALA A 95 10.15 -2.23 27.52
N LEU A 96 9.00 -2.82 27.87
CA LEU A 96 8.23 -3.70 26.97
C LEU A 96 7.72 -2.95 25.74
N TYR A 97 7.24 -1.72 25.90
CA TYR A 97 6.78 -0.89 24.79
C TYR A 97 7.94 -0.62 23.82
N ARG A 98 9.10 -0.21 24.33
CA ARG A 98 10.31 0.03 23.53
C ARG A 98 10.79 -1.24 22.81
N ILE A 99 10.79 -2.40 23.47
CA ILE A 99 11.10 -3.69 22.80
C ILE A 99 10.10 -3.97 21.66
N GLY A 100 8.81 -3.74 21.90
CA GLY A 100 7.77 -3.90 20.87
C GLY A 100 8.00 -2.98 19.67
N GLN A 101 8.33 -1.71 19.92
CA GLN A 101 8.71 -0.75 18.87
C GLN A 101 9.97 -1.19 18.12
N SER A 102 11.02 -1.62 18.82
CA SER A 102 12.25 -2.10 18.19
C SER A 102 11.99 -3.30 17.29
N HIS A 103 11.17 -4.26 17.74
CA HIS A 103 10.78 -5.41 16.91
C HIS A 103 10.00 -4.97 15.66
N TYR A 104 9.11 -3.98 15.80
CA TYR A 104 8.37 -3.41 14.66
C TYR A 104 9.33 -2.78 13.63
N TYR A 105 10.21 -1.87 14.08
CA TYR A 105 11.15 -1.17 13.18
C TYR A 105 12.26 -2.05 12.60
N SER A 106 12.57 -3.18 13.26
CA SER A 106 13.47 -4.22 12.73
C SER A 106 12.75 -5.28 11.88
N HIS A 107 11.54 -5.00 11.41
CA HIS A 107 10.74 -5.88 10.54
C HIS A 107 10.50 -7.29 11.11
N ARG A 108 10.31 -7.39 12.44
CA ARG A 108 9.94 -8.63 13.14
C ARG A 108 8.53 -8.52 13.71
N PRO A 109 7.49 -8.56 12.86
CA PRO A 109 6.12 -8.26 13.29
C PRO A 109 5.56 -9.30 14.28
N ALA A 110 5.97 -10.57 14.19
CA ALA A 110 5.54 -11.60 15.13
C ALA A 110 6.06 -11.33 16.56
N ASP A 111 7.32 -10.90 16.70
CA ASP A 111 7.91 -10.56 17.99
C ASP A 111 7.35 -9.25 18.55
N ALA A 112 7.10 -8.27 17.68
CA ALA A 112 6.42 -7.03 18.03
C ALA A 112 5.04 -7.32 18.59
N GLN A 113 4.24 -8.12 17.88
CA GLN A 113 2.90 -8.52 18.31
C GLN A 113 2.95 -9.19 19.69
N LYS A 114 3.80 -10.21 19.85
CA LYS A 114 3.94 -10.95 21.11
C LYS A 114 4.32 -10.03 22.28
N THR A 115 5.25 -9.10 22.07
CA THR A 115 5.73 -8.20 23.12
C THR A 115 4.66 -7.17 23.50
N LEU A 116 3.98 -6.59 22.51
CA LEU A 116 2.94 -5.58 22.74
C LEU A 116 1.68 -6.20 23.36
N GLU A 117 1.27 -7.40 22.95
CA GLU A 117 0.19 -8.15 23.59
C GLU A 117 0.55 -8.51 25.05
N ARG A 118 1.82 -8.82 25.33
CA ARG A 118 2.31 -9.02 26.69
C ARG A 118 2.16 -7.75 27.54
N LEU A 119 2.56 -6.59 27.02
CA LEU A 119 2.39 -5.30 27.71
C LEU A 119 0.91 -5.07 28.06
N LEU A 120 0.00 -5.21 27.08
CA LEU A 120 -1.43 -4.98 27.29
C LEU A 120 -2.07 -5.95 28.30
N LYS A 121 -1.51 -7.15 28.41
CA LYS A 121 -1.99 -8.18 29.34
C LYS A 121 -1.44 -7.99 30.76
N GLU A 122 -0.14 -7.76 30.89
CA GLU A 122 0.54 -7.64 32.19
C GLU A 122 0.32 -6.25 32.82
N TYR A 123 0.21 -5.20 32.01
CA TYR A 123 0.10 -3.80 32.44
C TYR A 123 -1.11 -3.09 31.79
N PRO A 124 -2.35 -3.54 32.06
CA PRO A 124 -3.55 -3.00 31.42
C PRO A 124 -3.85 -1.54 31.74
N GLN A 125 -3.25 -0.99 32.81
CA GLN A 125 -3.37 0.42 33.21
C GLN A 125 -2.14 1.26 32.83
N SER A 126 -1.20 0.68 32.05
CA SER A 126 0.01 1.38 31.62
C SER A 126 -0.32 2.67 30.85
N PRO A 127 0.42 3.77 31.06
CA PRO A 127 0.34 4.95 30.20
C PRO A 127 0.68 4.62 28.73
N PHE A 128 1.43 3.54 28.48
CA PHE A 128 1.80 3.10 27.14
C PHE A 128 0.75 2.20 26.47
N ARG A 129 -0.37 1.87 27.13
CA ARG A 129 -1.33 0.90 26.57
C ARG A 129 -1.93 1.33 25.22
N LEU A 130 -2.30 2.60 25.04
CA LEU A 130 -2.87 3.07 23.75
C LEU A 130 -1.80 3.14 22.68
N TYR A 131 -0.57 3.52 23.04
CA TYR A 131 0.58 3.49 22.16
C TYR A 131 0.94 2.06 21.74
N ALA A 132 0.84 1.09 22.65
CA ALA A 132 1.05 -0.32 22.34
C ALA A 132 -0.05 -0.86 21.41
N ARG A 133 -1.31 -0.50 21.62
CA ARG A 133 -2.41 -0.80 20.67
C ARG A 133 -2.18 -0.17 19.30
N PHE A 134 -1.70 1.07 19.27
CA PHE A 134 -1.40 1.77 18.03
C PHE A 134 -0.32 1.03 17.23
N MET A 135 0.75 0.62 17.91
CA MET A 135 1.83 -0.19 17.32
C MET A 135 1.35 -1.58 16.89
N LEU A 136 0.45 -2.23 17.65
CA LEU A 136 -0.19 -3.48 17.22
C LEU A 136 -1.02 -3.29 15.96
N GLY A 137 -1.81 -2.20 15.90
CA GLY A 137 -2.59 -1.84 14.72
C GLY A 137 -1.71 -1.70 13.48
N LYS A 138 -0.60 -0.96 13.58
CA LYS A 138 0.42 -0.84 12.53
C LYS A 138 1.02 -2.21 12.15
N THR A 139 1.39 -3.02 13.15
CA THR A 139 1.92 -4.38 12.92
C THR A 139 0.93 -5.26 12.15
N PHE A 140 -0.37 -5.16 12.44
CA PHE A 140 -1.39 -5.88 11.69
C PHE A 140 -1.59 -5.34 10.28
N MET A 141 -1.48 -4.03 10.06
CA MET A 141 -1.52 -3.45 8.70
C MET A 141 -0.37 -3.96 7.84
N ASP A 142 0.84 -3.98 8.37
CA ASP A 142 2.03 -4.45 7.65
C ASP A 142 1.95 -5.93 7.29
N ASN A 143 1.18 -6.71 8.06
CA ASN A 143 0.85 -8.11 7.78
C ASN A 143 -0.45 -8.29 6.95
N GLU A 144 -0.97 -7.23 6.34
CA GLU A 144 -2.24 -7.18 5.58
C GLU A 144 -3.49 -7.63 6.36
N ASN A 145 -3.39 -7.73 7.69
CA ASN A 145 -4.52 -8.06 8.56
C ASN A 145 -5.31 -6.80 8.91
N PHE A 146 -5.93 -6.21 7.89
CA PHE A 146 -6.65 -4.94 7.97
C PHE A 146 -7.79 -4.95 9.00
N THR A 147 -8.44 -6.09 9.21
CA THR A 147 -9.52 -6.22 10.20
C THR A 147 -9.00 -6.11 11.62
N ARG A 148 -7.95 -6.86 11.98
CA ARG A 148 -7.35 -6.75 13.33
C ARG A 148 -6.73 -5.38 13.56
N ALA A 149 -6.11 -4.79 12.53
CA ALA A 149 -5.59 -3.43 12.61
C ALA A 149 -6.67 -2.42 13.01
N ARG A 150 -7.83 -2.46 12.32
CA ARG A 150 -8.97 -1.59 12.60
C ARG A 150 -9.51 -1.78 14.01
N ASN A 151 -9.59 -3.01 14.51
CA ASN A 151 -10.05 -3.25 15.88
C ASN A 151 -9.14 -2.59 16.93
N GLU A 152 -7.82 -2.61 16.73
CA GLU A 152 -6.90 -1.94 17.66
C GLU A 152 -7.02 -0.41 17.57
N PHE A 153 -7.18 0.15 16.37
CA PHE A 153 -7.39 1.59 16.20
C PHE A 153 -8.74 2.07 16.75
N ASP A 154 -9.80 1.28 16.59
CA ASP A 154 -11.14 1.58 17.11
C ASP A 154 -11.16 1.71 18.64
N ILE A 155 -10.38 0.88 19.35
CA ILE A 155 -10.23 1.01 20.80
C ILE A 155 -9.59 2.35 21.19
N ILE A 156 -8.62 2.83 20.40
CA ILE A 156 -7.95 4.11 20.65
C ILE A 156 -8.93 5.26 20.43
N THR A 157 -9.62 5.29 19.29
CA THR A 157 -10.56 6.36 18.91
C THR A 157 -11.77 6.42 19.85
N GLN A 158 -12.21 5.29 20.40
CA GLN A 158 -13.29 5.26 21.39
C GLN A 158 -12.86 5.77 22.76
N SER A 159 -11.60 5.57 23.16
CA SER A 159 -11.12 6.01 24.47
C SER A 159 -11.13 7.54 24.61
N ASN A 160 -10.87 8.28 23.51
CA ASN A 160 -10.78 9.75 23.48
C ASN A 160 -9.80 10.37 24.50
N GLU A 161 -8.91 9.58 25.09
CA GLU A 161 -7.98 10.04 26.12
C GLU A 161 -6.87 10.92 25.54
N ASP A 162 -6.37 10.55 24.36
CA ASP A 162 -5.38 11.32 23.62
C ASP A 162 -5.95 11.64 22.24
N LYS A 163 -6.35 12.91 22.05
CA LYS A 163 -6.90 13.39 20.78
C LYS A 163 -5.91 13.33 19.63
N LYS A 164 -4.61 13.51 19.90
CA LYS A 164 -3.58 13.42 18.86
C LYS A 164 -3.47 11.98 18.37
N LEU A 165 -3.30 11.04 19.31
CA LEU A 165 -3.20 9.62 19.00
C LEU A 165 -4.49 9.07 18.38
N SER A 166 -5.66 9.52 18.84
CA SER A 166 -6.96 9.13 18.28
C SER A 166 -7.11 9.58 16.83
N ALA A 167 -6.69 10.81 16.49
CA ALA A 167 -6.67 11.27 15.11
C ALA A 167 -5.75 10.41 14.24
N GLN A 168 -4.55 10.06 14.73
CA GLN A 168 -3.62 9.18 14.01
C GLN A 168 -4.19 7.77 13.82
N ALA A 169 -4.83 7.21 14.83
CA ALA A 169 -5.48 5.89 14.75
C ALA A 169 -6.62 5.91 13.74
N GLN A 170 -7.48 6.94 13.78
CA GLN A 170 -8.56 7.17 12.82
C GLN A 170 -8.03 7.29 11.37
N TYR A 171 -6.90 7.98 11.21
CA TYR A 171 -6.21 8.12 9.93
C TYR A 171 -5.71 6.77 9.41
N LEU A 172 -5.05 5.97 10.25
CA LEU A 172 -4.58 4.63 9.88
C LEU A 172 -5.73 3.64 9.63
N GLN A 173 -6.86 3.81 10.30
CA GLN A 173 -8.08 3.06 10.00
C GLN A 173 -8.59 3.37 8.58
N ALA A 174 -8.54 4.64 8.16
CA ALA A 174 -8.86 5.01 6.77
C ALA A 174 -7.87 4.38 5.76
N TRP A 175 -6.56 4.40 6.06
CA TRP A 175 -5.55 3.73 5.23
C TRP A 175 -5.75 2.21 5.19
N SER A 176 -6.17 1.59 6.29
CA SER A 176 -6.49 0.16 6.32
C SER A 176 -7.62 -0.19 5.35
N TYR A 177 -8.68 0.62 5.28
CA TYR A 177 -9.74 0.46 4.27
C TYR A 177 -9.23 0.74 2.85
N LEU A 178 -8.39 1.77 2.67
CA LEU A 178 -7.84 2.13 1.36
C LEU A 178 -6.97 1.00 0.79
N SER A 179 -6.09 0.41 1.61
CA SER A 179 -5.25 -0.73 1.25
C SER A 179 -6.09 -1.98 0.92
N ALA A 180 -7.24 -2.15 1.57
CA ALA A 180 -8.20 -3.19 1.25
C ALA A 180 -9.08 -2.89 0.01
N ARG A 181 -8.85 -1.77 -0.69
CA ARG A 181 -9.67 -1.24 -1.80
C ARG A 181 -11.13 -0.99 -1.45
N ASP A 182 -11.44 -0.81 -0.17
CA ASP A 182 -12.75 -0.36 0.29
C ASP A 182 -12.78 1.18 0.29
N TRP A 183 -12.93 1.74 -0.91
CA TRP A 183 -12.80 3.17 -1.15
C TRP A 183 -13.82 4.01 -0.38
N TYR A 184 -15.06 3.53 -0.26
CA TYR A 184 -16.12 4.29 0.40
C TYR A 184 -15.90 4.35 1.91
N SER A 185 -15.56 3.22 2.52
CA SER A 185 -15.19 3.19 3.94
C SER A 185 -13.95 4.05 4.19
N ALA A 186 -12.91 3.96 3.34
CA ALA A 186 -11.71 4.78 3.45
C ALA A 186 -12.04 6.29 3.46
N ILE A 187 -12.86 6.75 2.51
CA ILE A 187 -13.32 8.15 2.44
C ILE A 187 -14.05 8.54 3.73
N ALA A 188 -14.98 7.72 4.21
CA ALA A 188 -15.74 8.01 5.42
C ALA A 188 -14.82 8.13 6.66
N GLU A 189 -13.85 7.23 6.79
CA GLU A 189 -12.92 7.23 7.92
C GLU A 189 -11.91 8.39 7.84
N PHE A 190 -11.45 8.80 6.65
CA PHE A 190 -10.60 9.99 6.50
C PHE A 190 -11.31 11.25 7.00
N ARG A 191 -12.59 11.42 6.65
CA ARG A 191 -13.40 12.58 7.07
C ARG A 191 -13.65 12.65 8.58
N LYS A 192 -13.58 11.51 9.28
CA LYS A 192 -13.72 11.47 10.74
C LYS A 192 -12.49 12.00 11.48
N VAL A 193 -11.32 12.12 10.83
CA VAL A 193 -10.08 12.59 11.49
C VAL A 193 -10.27 13.99 12.10
N GLY A 194 -11.03 14.88 11.44
CA GLY A 194 -11.35 16.21 11.94
C GLY A 194 -12.17 16.27 13.22
N GLN A 195 -12.77 15.15 13.66
CA GLN A 195 -13.52 15.07 14.92
C GLN A 195 -12.61 15.09 16.14
N PHE A 196 -11.36 14.60 16.00
CA PHE A 196 -10.38 14.58 17.08
C PHE A 196 -9.49 15.83 17.08
N GLN A 197 -9.18 16.35 15.89
CA GLN A 197 -8.37 17.56 15.70
C GLN A 197 -9.00 18.43 14.61
N THR A 198 -9.90 19.32 14.98
CA THR A 198 -10.56 20.22 14.03
C THR A 198 -9.58 21.26 13.49
N ASP A 199 -9.63 21.52 12.18
CA ASP A 199 -8.82 22.52 11.47
C ASP A 199 -7.29 22.39 11.63
N SER A 200 -6.80 21.21 12.05
CA SER A 200 -5.37 20.95 12.08
C SER A 200 -4.84 20.63 10.68
N PRO A 201 -3.57 20.92 10.36
CA PRO A 201 -2.93 20.49 9.10
C PRO A 201 -3.14 18.99 8.81
N PHE A 202 -3.14 18.17 9.87
CA PHE A 202 -3.38 16.74 9.80
C PHE A 202 -4.82 16.39 9.35
N SER A 203 -5.82 17.09 9.86
CA SER A 203 -7.23 16.89 9.45
C SER A 203 -7.50 17.37 8.01
N ILE A 204 -6.90 18.50 7.61
CA ILE A 204 -7.00 19.03 6.24
C ILE A 204 -6.38 18.04 5.25
N LYS A 205 -5.23 17.46 5.62
CA LYS A 205 -4.57 16.41 4.84
C LYS A 205 -5.47 15.20 4.66
N ALA A 206 -6.13 14.71 5.73
CA ALA A 206 -7.07 13.61 5.65
C ALA A 206 -8.27 13.92 4.74
N GLU A 207 -8.88 15.11 4.85
CA GLU A 207 -9.99 15.52 3.98
C GLU A 207 -9.57 15.54 2.51
N ARG A 208 -8.38 16.07 2.20
CA ARG A 208 -7.84 16.09 0.84
C ARG A 208 -7.67 14.69 0.25
N LEU A 209 -7.22 13.72 1.06
CA LEU A 209 -7.11 12.33 0.64
C LEU A 209 -8.48 11.71 0.39
N ALA A 210 -9.48 12.02 1.23
CA ALA A 210 -10.87 11.61 1.00
C ALA A 210 -11.40 12.13 -0.34
N ASP A 211 -11.18 13.41 -0.64
CA ASP A 211 -11.64 14.04 -1.88
C ASP A 211 -10.90 13.49 -3.11
N THR A 212 -9.59 13.27 -3.00
CA THR A 212 -8.78 12.65 -4.06
C THR A 212 -9.25 11.23 -4.35
N THR A 213 -9.52 10.45 -3.30
CA THR A 213 -10.06 9.09 -3.42
C THR A 213 -11.44 9.12 -4.10
N LEU A 214 -12.32 10.02 -3.68
CA LEU A 214 -13.66 10.19 -4.25
C LEU A 214 -13.61 10.57 -5.74
N ALA A 215 -12.71 11.48 -6.11
CA ALA A 215 -12.52 11.87 -7.50
C ALA A 215 -11.99 10.70 -8.35
N GLY A 216 -11.04 9.94 -7.80
CA GLY A 216 -10.45 8.79 -8.46
C GLY A 216 -11.43 7.66 -8.76
N ILE A 217 -12.28 7.29 -7.80
CA ILE A 217 -13.26 6.20 -8.00
C ILE A 217 -14.38 6.56 -8.98
N ARG A 218 -14.57 7.86 -9.26
CA ARG A 218 -15.52 8.34 -10.28
C ARG A 218 -14.96 8.27 -11.70
N LEU A 219 -13.69 7.95 -11.89
CA LEU A 219 -13.11 7.81 -13.21
C LEU A 219 -13.83 6.71 -14.01
N PRO A 220 -14.02 6.91 -15.33
CA PRO A 220 -14.82 6.01 -16.15
C PRO A 220 -14.16 4.63 -16.26
N ARG A 221 -14.88 3.61 -15.80
CA ARG A 221 -14.49 2.19 -15.91
C ARG A 221 -14.95 1.61 -17.24
N LYS A 222 -14.22 0.61 -17.73
CA LYS A 222 -14.55 -0.15 -18.93
C LYS A 222 -15.45 -1.33 -18.59
N SER A 223 -16.53 -1.54 -19.35
CA SER A 223 -17.46 -2.66 -19.15
C SER A 223 -16.90 -3.94 -19.80
N PRO A 224 -16.67 -5.02 -19.03
CA PRO A 224 -16.23 -6.31 -19.60
C PRO A 224 -17.28 -6.94 -20.51
N THR A 225 -18.57 -6.72 -20.22
CA THR A 225 -19.66 -7.23 -21.04
C THR A 225 -19.76 -6.50 -22.37
N LEU A 226 -19.58 -5.17 -22.37
CA LEU A 226 -19.53 -4.40 -23.61
C LEU A 226 -18.31 -4.83 -24.46
N ALA A 227 -17.15 -5.02 -23.83
CA ALA A 227 -15.95 -5.49 -24.54
C ALA A 227 -16.18 -6.86 -25.22
N ARG A 228 -16.87 -7.79 -24.54
CA ARG A 228 -17.29 -9.06 -25.16
C ARG A 228 -18.19 -8.84 -26.36
N TRP A 229 -19.27 -8.06 -26.18
CA TRP A 229 -20.24 -7.77 -27.24
C TRP A 229 -19.59 -7.19 -28.49
N MET A 230 -18.68 -6.23 -28.31
CA MET A 230 -17.90 -5.66 -29.41
C MET A 230 -17.08 -6.74 -30.13
N SER A 231 -16.31 -7.54 -29.38
CA SER A 231 -15.46 -8.59 -29.95
C SER A 231 -16.21 -9.78 -30.55
N THR A 232 -17.48 -9.98 -30.22
CA THR A 232 -18.37 -10.96 -30.88
C THR A 232 -18.60 -10.57 -32.34
N PHE A 233 -18.92 -9.30 -32.60
CA PHE A 233 -19.23 -8.85 -33.96
C PHE A 233 -17.99 -8.46 -34.75
N LEU A 234 -17.01 -7.86 -34.09
CA LEU A 234 -15.78 -7.40 -34.71
C LEU A 234 -14.58 -7.89 -33.88
N PRO A 235 -13.93 -9.01 -34.27
CA PRO A 235 -12.80 -9.54 -33.51
C PRO A 235 -11.71 -8.50 -33.27
N GLY A 236 -11.24 -8.40 -32.02
CA GLY A 236 -10.23 -7.41 -31.61
C GLY A 236 -10.79 -6.06 -31.12
N SER A 237 -12.04 -5.72 -31.43
CA SER A 237 -12.60 -4.41 -31.10
C SER A 237 -12.79 -4.18 -29.60
N GLY A 238 -13.09 -5.22 -28.81
CA GLY A 238 -13.17 -5.13 -27.36
C GLY A 238 -11.81 -4.90 -26.69
N GLN A 239 -10.72 -5.41 -27.26
CA GLN A 239 -9.35 -5.13 -26.83
C GLN A 239 -8.98 -3.67 -27.12
N ILE A 240 -9.35 -3.16 -28.30
CA ILE A 240 -9.15 -1.75 -28.67
C ILE A 240 -9.94 -0.84 -27.73
N TYR A 241 -11.19 -1.18 -27.41
CA TYR A 241 -12.01 -0.47 -26.43
C TYR A 241 -11.34 -0.35 -25.04
N ALA A 242 -10.61 -1.40 -24.65
CA ALA A 242 -9.81 -1.45 -23.42
C ALA A 242 -8.41 -0.81 -23.57
N GLY A 243 -8.10 -0.18 -24.71
CA GLY A 243 -6.83 0.49 -24.99
C GLY A 243 -5.69 -0.42 -25.45
N LYS A 244 -5.94 -1.72 -25.68
CA LYS A 244 -4.94 -2.68 -26.17
C LYS A 244 -5.01 -2.82 -27.69
N ILE A 245 -4.53 -1.80 -28.40
CA ILE A 245 -4.66 -1.71 -29.87
C ILE A 245 -3.94 -2.86 -30.57
N THR A 246 -2.69 -3.16 -30.18
CA THR A 246 -1.89 -4.25 -30.76
C THR A 246 -2.60 -5.60 -30.65
N ASN A 247 -3.11 -5.94 -29.46
CA ASN A 247 -3.87 -7.17 -29.24
C ASN A 247 -5.16 -7.23 -30.07
N GLY A 248 -5.81 -6.08 -30.25
CA GLY A 248 -6.97 -5.96 -31.13
C GLY A 248 -6.62 -6.29 -32.58
N LEU A 249 -5.59 -5.64 -33.13
CA LEU A 249 -5.14 -5.87 -34.51
C LEU A 249 -4.71 -7.31 -34.75
N ILE A 250 -3.97 -7.92 -33.82
CA ILE A 250 -3.58 -9.32 -33.89
C ILE A 250 -4.82 -10.21 -33.97
N SER A 251 -5.81 -9.97 -33.10
CA SER A 251 -7.05 -10.74 -33.10
C SER A 251 -7.82 -10.60 -34.42
N THR A 252 -7.94 -9.39 -34.95
CA THR A 252 -8.56 -9.14 -36.25
C THR A 252 -7.85 -9.91 -37.35
N ALA A 253 -6.51 -9.87 -37.39
CA ALA A 253 -5.71 -10.55 -38.40
C ALA A 253 -5.87 -12.08 -38.35
N PHE A 254 -5.79 -12.68 -37.15
CA PHE A 254 -5.98 -14.13 -37.00
C PHE A 254 -7.39 -14.57 -37.41
N ASN A 255 -8.43 -13.84 -37.00
CA ASN A 255 -9.80 -14.18 -37.38
C ASN A 255 -10.02 -14.03 -38.91
N ALA A 256 -9.48 -12.98 -39.52
CA ALA A 256 -9.53 -12.82 -40.98
C ALA A 256 -8.81 -13.97 -41.71
N ALA A 257 -7.65 -14.41 -41.22
CA ALA A 257 -6.92 -15.53 -41.77
C ALA A 257 -7.73 -16.84 -41.69
N PHE A 258 -8.35 -17.14 -40.54
CA PHE A 258 -9.20 -18.33 -40.40
C PHE A 258 -10.44 -18.28 -41.29
N ILE A 259 -11.08 -17.11 -41.42
CA ILE A 259 -12.23 -16.94 -42.34
C ILE A 259 -11.80 -17.17 -43.79
N TYR A 260 -10.68 -16.59 -44.21
CA TYR A 260 -10.13 -16.79 -45.54
C TYR A 260 -9.83 -18.27 -45.82
N LEU A 261 -9.09 -18.93 -44.92
CA LEU A 261 -8.75 -20.35 -45.04
C LEU A 261 -9.99 -21.26 -45.07
N LEU A 262 -11.02 -20.92 -44.30
CA LEU A 262 -12.27 -21.64 -44.31
C LEU A 262 -12.97 -21.50 -45.68
N ALA A 263 -13.06 -20.27 -46.20
CA ALA A 263 -13.67 -19.99 -47.50
C ALA A 263 -12.93 -20.69 -48.66
N ASP A 264 -11.59 -20.61 -48.65
CA ASP A 264 -10.71 -21.29 -49.60
C ASP A 264 -10.93 -22.82 -49.58
N SER A 265 -10.92 -23.43 -48.38
CA SER A 265 -11.14 -24.87 -48.25
C SER A 265 -12.51 -25.34 -48.76
N ILE A 266 -13.55 -24.53 -48.57
CA ILE A 266 -14.92 -24.83 -49.02
C ILE A 266 -15.02 -24.72 -50.54
N HIS A 267 -14.43 -23.66 -51.13
CA HIS A 267 -14.39 -23.45 -52.57
C HIS A 267 -13.75 -24.64 -53.30
N ASP A 268 -12.64 -25.15 -52.75
CA ASP A 268 -11.89 -26.27 -53.30
C ASP A 268 -12.43 -27.65 -52.89
N LYS A 269 -13.57 -27.70 -52.19
CA LYS A 269 -14.23 -28.92 -51.72
C LYS A 269 -13.35 -29.79 -50.80
N ARG A 270 -12.41 -29.17 -50.07
CA ARG A 270 -11.49 -29.80 -49.10
C ARG A 270 -12.13 -29.94 -47.72
N TYR A 271 -13.17 -30.77 -47.60
CA TYR A 271 -14.02 -30.82 -46.40
C TYR A 271 -13.31 -31.24 -45.11
N VAL A 272 -12.31 -32.13 -45.19
CA VAL A 272 -11.52 -32.55 -44.00
C VAL A 272 -10.76 -31.35 -43.43
N ASP A 273 -10.14 -30.55 -44.30
CA ASP A 273 -9.44 -29.33 -43.91
C ASP A 273 -10.43 -28.30 -43.37
N THR A 274 -11.61 -28.15 -43.98
CA THR A 274 -12.67 -27.26 -43.49
C THR A 274 -13.03 -27.55 -42.03
N VAL A 275 -13.24 -28.83 -41.68
CA VAL A 275 -13.54 -29.24 -40.30
C VAL A 275 -12.38 -28.91 -39.37
N GLY A 276 -11.14 -29.21 -39.76
CA GLY A 276 -9.95 -28.90 -38.96
C GLY A 276 -9.76 -27.39 -38.72
N ILE A 277 -9.86 -26.59 -39.78
CA ILE A 277 -9.75 -25.13 -39.75
C ILE A 277 -10.86 -24.54 -38.88
N TYR A 278 -12.10 -25.00 -39.04
CA TYR A 278 -13.23 -24.56 -38.22
C TYR A 278 -12.99 -24.84 -36.74
N MET A 279 -12.59 -26.05 -36.38
CA MET A 279 -12.35 -26.43 -34.98
C MET A 279 -11.29 -25.55 -34.31
N ILE A 280 -10.19 -25.28 -35.01
CA ILE A 280 -9.11 -24.41 -34.51
C ILE A 280 -9.58 -22.94 -34.48
N GLY A 281 -10.15 -22.45 -35.58
CA GLY A 281 -10.62 -21.07 -35.71
C GLY A 281 -11.69 -20.71 -34.68
N ALA A 282 -12.66 -21.60 -34.43
CA ALA A 282 -13.69 -21.42 -33.42
C ALA A 282 -13.09 -21.25 -32.01
N ARG A 283 -12.04 -22.02 -31.68
CA ARG A 283 -11.33 -21.87 -30.40
C ARG A 283 -10.68 -20.49 -30.27
N PHE A 284 -10.01 -20.01 -31.33
CA PHE A 284 -9.41 -18.67 -31.34
C PHE A 284 -10.46 -17.55 -31.25
N TYR A 285 -11.59 -17.71 -31.94
CA TYR A 285 -12.70 -16.76 -31.90
C TYR A 285 -13.29 -16.63 -30.48
N TRP A 286 -13.60 -17.75 -29.81
CA TRP A 286 -14.09 -17.73 -28.43
C TRP A 286 -13.04 -17.19 -27.45
N GLY A 287 -11.76 -17.56 -27.63
CA GLY A 287 -10.64 -17.03 -26.85
C GLY A 287 -10.51 -15.50 -26.99
N ASN A 288 -10.74 -14.95 -28.18
CA ASN A 288 -10.74 -13.52 -28.42
C ASN A 288 -11.82 -12.79 -27.61
N ILE A 289 -13.06 -13.30 -27.57
CA ILE A 289 -14.15 -12.70 -26.79
C ILE A 289 -13.81 -12.69 -25.30
N TYR A 290 -13.28 -13.81 -24.78
CA TYR A 290 -12.82 -13.89 -23.40
C TYR A 290 -11.70 -12.88 -23.10
N ASN A 291 -10.68 -12.82 -23.97
CA ASN A 291 -9.54 -11.91 -23.84
C ASN A 291 -9.96 -10.43 -23.91
N ALA A 292 -11.01 -10.10 -24.64
CA ALA A 292 -11.58 -8.75 -24.66
C ALA A 292 -12.14 -8.35 -23.29
N ALA A 293 -12.88 -9.25 -22.64
CA ALA A 293 -13.40 -9.03 -21.29
C ALA A 293 -12.25 -8.83 -20.28
N GLN A 294 -11.23 -9.68 -20.35
CA GLN A 294 -10.05 -9.59 -19.49
C GLN A 294 -9.28 -8.28 -19.71
N SER A 295 -9.17 -7.82 -20.95
CA SER A 295 -8.52 -6.54 -21.26
C SER A 295 -9.24 -5.36 -20.59
N ALA A 296 -10.58 -5.36 -20.57
CA ALA A 296 -11.36 -4.34 -19.88
C ALA A 296 -11.21 -4.41 -18.35
N LEU A 297 -11.18 -5.62 -17.76
CA LEU A 297 -10.91 -5.82 -16.33
C LEU A 297 -9.51 -5.31 -15.95
N GLU A 298 -8.50 -5.63 -16.74
CA GLU A 298 -7.12 -5.20 -16.51
C GLU A 298 -6.94 -3.68 -16.67
N TYR A 299 -7.69 -3.05 -17.58
CA TYR A 299 -7.76 -1.58 -17.65
C TYR A 299 -8.28 -0.99 -16.34
N ASN A 300 -9.36 -1.55 -15.79
CA ASN A 300 -9.96 -1.07 -14.55
C ASN A 300 -9.03 -1.28 -13.34
N ARG A 301 -8.33 -2.43 -13.25
CA ARG A 301 -7.35 -2.66 -12.19
C ARG A 301 -6.20 -1.65 -12.27
N ARG A 302 -5.62 -1.44 -13.45
CA ARG A 302 -4.59 -0.42 -13.67
C ARG A 302 -5.05 1.00 -13.35
N LEU A 303 -6.35 1.27 -13.45
CA LEU A 303 -6.91 2.55 -13.03
C LEU A 303 -6.94 2.66 -11.50
N GLU A 304 -7.37 1.62 -10.80
CA GLU A 304 -7.33 1.56 -9.33
C GLU A 304 -5.90 1.60 -8.77
N ASP A 305 -4.97 0.88 -9.40
CA ASP A 305 -3.57 0.82 -8.97
C ASP A 305 -2.93 2.21 -9.07
N ARG A 306 -3.11 2.90 -10.20
CA ARG A 306 -2.64 4.28 -10.39
C ARG A 306 -3.29 5.27 -9.44
N LEU A 307 -4.57 5.05 -9.10
CA LEU A 307 -5.24 5.87 -8.09
C LEU A 307 -4.56 5.69 -6.72
N LEU A 308 -4.36 4.45 -6.29
CA LEU A 308 -3.71 4.15 -5.02
C LEU A 308 -2.28 4.71 -4.97
N GLU A 309 -1.48 4.47 -6.02
CA GLU A 309 -0.13 5.03 -6.16
C GLU A 309 -0.13 6.57 -6.07
N GLY A 310 -1.08 7.23 -6.74
CA GLY A 310 -1.24 8.67 -6.70
C GLY A 310 -1.59 9.20 -5.30
N ILE A 311 -2.47 8.49 -4.57
CA ILE A 311 -2.85 8.83 -3.19
C ILE A 311 -1.64 8.67 -2.26
N ILE A 312 -0.89 7.57 -2.37
CA ILE A 312 0.33 7.32 -1.59
C ILE A 312 1.37 8.41 -1.86
N ALA A 313 1.59 8.76 -3.13
CA ALA A 313 2.52 9.82 -3.50
C ALA A 313 2.12 11.19 -2.93
N ALA A 314 0.82 11.52 -2.95
CA ALA A 314 0.31 12.77 -2.38
C ALA A 314 0.47 12.84 -0.85
N ASP A 315 0.24 11.72 -0.16
CA ASP A 315 0.49 11.60 1.28
C ASP A 315 1.97 11.79 1.64
N TYR A 316 2.88 11.22 0.85
CA TYR A 316 4.31 11.34 1.08
C TYR A 316 4.82 12.77 0.86
N GLN A 317 4.41 13.42 -0.24
CA GLN A 317 4.85 14.79 -0.55
C GLN A 317 4.42 15.81 0.51
N THR A 318 3.19 15.70 1.01
CA THR A 318 2.72 16.59 2.08
C THR A 318 3.53 16.42 3.37
N THR A 319 3.99 15.21 3.68
CA THR A 319 4.81 14.93 4.86
C THR A 319 6.22 15.51 4.79
N LEU A 320 6.77 15.70 3.58
CA LEU A 320 8.11 16.29 3.40
C LEU A 320 8.12 17.81 3.44
N ILE A 321 6.98 18.46 3.16
CA ILE A 321 6.86 19.93 3.16
C ILE A 321 6.69 20.45 4.60
N ASP A 322 6.15 19.63 5.50
CA ASP A 322 5.92 19.97 6.91
C ASP A 322 7.13 19.67 7.84
N LYS A 323 8.26 19.21 7.29
CA LYS A 323 9.54 19.01 8.01
C LYS A 323 10.55 20.10 7.68
#